data_AF-A0A7S2NU70-F1
#
_entry.id   AF-A0A7S2NU70-F1
#
_cell.length_a   1.000
_cell.length_b   1.000
_cell.length_c   1.000
_cell.angle_alpha   90.00
_cell.angle_beta   90.00
_cell.angle_gamma   90.00
#
_symmetry.space_group_name_H-M   'P 1'
#
loop_
_entity.id
_entity.type
_entity.pdbx_description
1 polymer ?
#
loop_
_entity_poly.entity_id
_entity_poly.type
_entity_poly.pdbx_seq_one_letter_code
_entity_poly.pdbx_strand_id
1 'polypeptide(L)'
;MRAIRLLRLGKVSALSSLMEQLTSSEVTVMVFELTKSLVVVLICTHMIGCAWFAIGLQVGEQGPSWVSKANLLDYDKTYQYITSFHWALTQYTPASME
;
A
#
# COMPACT_ATOMS: atom_id res chain seq x y z
N MET A 1 -10.58 10.56 1.35
CA MET A 1 -10.48 9.25 2.03
C MET A 1 -11.06 8.12 1.16
N ARG A 2 -10.24 7.53 0.29
CA ARG A 2 -10.61 6.31 -0.48
C ARG A 2 -10.35 5.02 0.30
N ALA A 3 -9.57 5.10 1.39
CA ALA A 3 -9.22 4.01 2.31
C ALA A 3 -10.42 3.25 2.89
N ILE A 4 -11.54 3.93 3.18
CA ILE A 4 -12.76 3.29 3.71
C ILE A 4 -13.36 2.28 2.70
N ARG A 5 -13.14 2.47 1.39
CA ARG A 5 -13.60 1.49 0.37
C ARG A 5 -12.84 0.17 0.45
N LEU A 6 -11.64 0.15 1.03
CA LEU A 6 -10.84 -1.05 1.25
C LEU A 6 -11.38 -1.92 2.39
N LEU A 7 -12.22 -1.39 3.30
CA LEU A 7 -12.96 -2.23 4.27
C LEU A 7 -13.91 -3.23 3.59
N ARG A 8 -14.26 -3.02 2.31
CA ARG A 8 -14.98 -4.02 1.50
C ARG A 8 -14.18 -5.31 1.31
N LEU A 9 -12.89 -5.33 1.62
CA LEU A 9 -12.07 -6.54 1.65
C LEU A 9 -12.48 -7.50 2.77
N GLY A 10 -13.30 -7.08 3.74
CA GLY A 10 -14.02 -8.01 4.60
C GLY A 10 -14.94 -8.97 3.83
N LYS A 11 -15.31 -8.65 2.58
CA LYS A 11 -15.99 -9.59 1.67
C LYS A 11 -15.06 -10.64 1.07
N VAL A 12 -13.74 -10.44 1.13
CA VAL A 12 -12.75 -11.41 0.64
C VAL A 12 -12.71 -12.65 1.53
N SER A 13 -13.06 -12.55 2.82
CA SER A 13 -13.20 -13.74 3.69
C SER A 13 -14.41 -14.60 3.33
N ALA A 14 -15.49 -13.99 2.81
CA ALA A 14 -16.62 -14.75 2.26
C ALA A 14 -16.27 -15.38 0.90
N LEU A 15 -15.35 -14.77 0.16
CA LEU A 15 -14.84 -15.34 -1.09
C LEU A 15 -13.87 -16.50 -0.84
N SER A 16 -13.05 -16.45 0.21
CA SER A 16 -12.12 -17.53 0.54
C SER A 16 -12.84 -18.82 0.90
N SER A 17 -13.92 -18.75 1.68
CA SER A 17 -14.72 -19.94 2.03
C SER A 17 -15.44 -20.55 0.82
N LEU A 18 -15.84 -19.73 -0.16
CA LEU A 18 -16.43 -20.19 -1.42
C LEU A 18 -15.37 -20.85 -2.32
N MET A 19 -14.14 -20.32 -2.36
CA MET A 19 -13.04 -20.87 -3.15
C MET A 19 -12.54 -22.21 -2.60
N GLU A 20 -12.46 -22.35 -1.27
CA GLU A 20 -12.13 -23.64 -0.60
C GLU A 20 -13.16 -24.73 -0.94
N GLN A 21 -14.43 -24.38 -1.08
CA GLN A 21 -15.49 -25.32 -1.46
C GLN A 21 -15.48 -25.69 -2.95
N LEU A 22 -15.03 -24.77 -3.82
CA LEU A 22 -15.03 -24.96 -5.26
C LEU A 22 -13.75 -25.62 -5.80
N THR A 23 -12.68 -25.67 -5.00
CA THR A 23 -11.35 -26.03 -5.49
C THR A 23 -10.72 -27.16 -4.69
N SER A 24 -10.53 -28.32 -5.33
CA SER A 24 -9.86 -29.49 -4.73
C SER A 24 -8.35 -29.52 -4.98
N SER A 25 -7.83 -28.57 -5.77
CA SER A 25 -6.43 -28.51 -6.17
C SER A 25 -5.59 -27.73 -5.16
N GLU A 26 -4.67 -28.42 -4.48
CA GLU A 26 -3.76 -27.84 -3.49
C GLU A 26 -2.96 -26.65 -4.02
N VAL A 27 -2.52 -26.70 -5.29
CA VAL A 27 -1.76 -25.62 -5.93
C VAL A 27 -2.58 -24.33 -6.02
N THR A 28 -3.87 -24.44 -6.32
CA THR A 28 -4.73 -23.27 -6.47
C THR A 28 -5.00 -22.61 -5.12
N VAL A 29 -5.19 -23.41 -4.06
CA VAL A 29 -5.33 -22.91 -2.68
C VAL A 29 -4.06 -22.18 -2.24
N MET A 30 -2.88 -22.75 -2.52
CA MET A 30 -1.60 -22.13 -2.20
C MET A 30 -1.42 -20.77 -2.90
N VAL A 31 -1.67 -20.71 -4.21
CA VAL A 31 -1.57 -19.47 -4.99
C VAL A 31 -2.56 -18.42 -4.50
N PHE A 32 -3.76 -18.83 -4.11
CA PHE A 32 -4.77 -17.93 -3.56
C PHE A 32 -4.34 -17.29 -2.24
N GLU A 33 -3.87 -18.09 -1.27
CA GLU A 33 -3.40 -17.57 0.02
C GLU A 33 -2.16 -16.68 -0.12
N LEU A 34 -1.24 -17.00 -1.05
CA LEU A 34 -0.11 -16.13 -1.39
C LEU A 34 -0.59 -14.79 -1.95
N THR A 35 -1.51 -14.83 -2.91
CA THR A 35 -2.06 -13.62 -3.55
C THR A 35 -2.78 -12.74 -2.53
N LYS A 36 -3.58 -13.34 -1.65
CA LYS A 36 -4.25 -12.66 -0.54
C LYS A 36 -3.25 -11.96 0.38
N SER A 37 -2.18 -12.64 0.77
CA SER A 37 -1.11 -12.06 1.58
C SER A 37 -0.45 -10.86 0.89
N LEU A 38 -0.15 -10.98 -0.41
CA LEU A 38 0.42 -9.88 -1.20
C LEU A 38 -0.52 -8.67 -1.28
N VAL A 39 -1.82 -8.91 -1.50
CA VAL A 39 -2.83 -7.83 -1.54
C VAL A 39 -2.84 -7.07 -0.21
N VAL A 40 -2.79 -7.77 0.93
CA VAL A 40 -2.72 -7.14 2.25
C VAL A 40 -1.48 -6.24 2.37
N VAL A 41 -0.32 -6.72 1.93
CA VAL A 41 0.92 -5.91 1.94
C VAL A 41 0.77 -4.65 1.08
N LEU A 42 0.23 -4.76 -0.14
CA LEU A 42 0.02 -3.61 -1.03
C LEU A 42 -0.92 -2.57 -0.43
N ILE A 43 -1.97 -3.01 0.26
CA ILE A 43 -2.91 -2.11 0.95
C ILE A 43 -2.21 -1.39 2.09
N CYS A 44 -1.47 -2.11 2.94
CA CYS A 44 -0.72 -1.50 4.02
C CYS A 44 0.30 -0.48 3.46
N THR A 45 0.98 -0.81 2.36
CA THR A 45 1.91 0.08 1.65
C THR A 45 1.21 1.37 1.18
N HIS A 46 0.03 1.27 0.56
CA HIS A 46 -0.77 2.42 0.16
C HIS A 46 -1.17 3.30 1.35
N MET A 47 -1.65 2.67 2.43
CA MET A 47 -2.09 3.37 3.64
C MET A 47 -0.93 4.13 4.30
N ILE A 48 0.20 3.46 4.49
CA ILE A 48 1.41 4.05 5.10
C ILE A 48 1.99 5.13 4.18
N GLY A 49 2.14 4.86 2.88
CA GLY A 49 2.68 5.82 1.92
C GLY A 49 1.83 7.09 1.81
N CYS A 50 0.51 6.97 1.70
CA CYS A 50 -0.38 8.13 1.67
C CYS A 50 -0.40 8.89 3.00
N ALA A 51 -0.35 8.20 4.14
CA ALA A 51 -0.25 8.84 5.45
C ALA A 51 1.08 9.61 5.58
N TRP A 52 2.18 9.01 5.13
CA TRP A 52 3.51 9.62 5.16
C TRP A 52 3.62 10.86 4.27
N PHE A 53 3.01 10.81 3.08
CA PHE A 53 2.90 11.99 2.21
C PHE A 53 2.06 13.10 2.84
N ALA A 54 0.92 12.76 3.44
CA ALA A 54 0.08 13.74 4.12
C ALA A 54 0.79 14.41 5.30
N ILE A 55 1.53 13.64 6.11
CA ILE A 55 2.39 14.17 7.18
C ILE A 55 3.46 15.09 6.59
N GLY A 56 4.11 14.67 5.51
CA GLY A 56 5.13 15.47 4.83
C GLY A 56 4.60 16.80 4.28
N LEU A 57 3.36 16.83 3.78
CA LEU A 57 2.70 18.08 3.38
C LEU A 57 2.44 18.99 4.58
N GLN A 58 1.85 18.45 5.65
CA GLN A 58 1.51 19.24 6.85
C GLN A 58 2.75 19.80 7.56
N VAL A 59 3.82 19.00 7.68
CA VAL A 59 5.09 19.48 8.23
C VAL A 59 5.73 20.53 7.31
N GLY A 60 5.55 20.39 6.00
CA GLY A 60 6.06 21.33 4.99
C GLY A 60 5.54 22.76 5.15
N GLU A 61 4.35 22.93 5.75
CA GLU A 61 3.77 24.24 6.04
C GLU A 61 4.49 24.96 7.20
N GLN A 62 5.15 24.21 8.09
CA GLN A 62 5.80 24.74 9.31
C GLN A 62 7.34 24.69 9.24
N GLY A 63 7.92 23.99 8.27
CA GLY A 63 9.36 23.83 8.11
C GLY A 63 9.76 22.84 7.02
N PRO A 64 11.06 22.54 6.85
CA PRO A 64 11.53 21.63 5.81
C PRO A 64 11.07 20.19 6.08
N SER A 65 10.18 19.67 5.23
CA SER A 65 9.70 18.28 5.26
C SER A 65 10.41 17.39 4.25
N TRP A 66 10.25 16.07 4.38
CA TRP A 66 10.80 15.10 3.41
C TRP A 66 10.27 15.35 1.99
N VAL A 67 9.01 15.79 1.85
CA VAL A 67 8.38 16.15 0.58
C VAL A 67 9.08 17.35 -0.06
N SER A 68 9.36 18.38 0.74
CA SER A 68 10.08 19.57 0.27
C SER A 68 11.55 19.26 -0.08
N LYS A 69 12.24 18.44 0.71
CA LYS A 69 13.64 18.05 0.46
C LYS A 69 13.81 17.25 -0.82
N ALA A 70 12.82 16.43 -1.16
CA ALA A 70 12.80 15.64 -2.38
C ALA A 70 12.22 16.42 -3.59
N ASN A 71 11.90 17.71 -3.43
CA ASN A 71 11.24 18.56 -4.45
C ASN A 71 9.99 17.91 -5.07
N LEU A 72 9.26 17.11 -4.29
CA LEU A 72 8.14 16.30 -4.78
C LEU A 72 6.96 17.15 -5.24
N LEU A 73 6.82 18.38 -4.73
CA LEU A 73 5.75 19.30 -5.10
C LEU A 73 5.84 19.79 -6.55
N ASP A 74 7.02 19.77 -7.15
CA ASP A 74 7.25 20.21 -8.53
C ASP A 74 6.85 19.13 -9.56
N TYR A 75 6.67 17.89 -9.11
CA TYR A 75 6.30 16.75 -9.94
C TYR A 75 4.79 16.51 -9.96
N ASP A 76 4.35 15.70 -10.92
CA ASP A 76 2.96 15.31 -11.03
C ASP A 76 2.50 14.42 -9.85
N LYS A 77 1.19 14.33 -9.68
CA LYS A 77 0.59 13.55 -8.58
C LYS A 77 0.91 12.06 -8.67
N THR A 78 1.19 11.54 -9.87
CA THR A 78 1.58 10.14 -10.08
C THR A 78 2.96 9.88 -9.53
N TYR A 79 3.92 10.74 -9.84
CA TYR A 79 5.28 10.64 -9.32
C TYR A 79 5.32 10.81 -7.81
N GLN A 80 4.53 11.76 -7.26
CA GLN A 80 4.36 11.92 -5.81
C GLN A 80 3.85 10.63 -5.17
N TYR A 81 2.79 10.04 -5.73
CA TYR A 81 2.20 8.80 -5.24
C TYR A 81 3.18 7.62 -5.30
N ILE A 82 3.84 7.39 -6.44
CA ILE A 82 4.78 6.29 -6.64
C ILE A 82 5.97 6.43 -5.68
N THR A 83 6.49 7.64 -5.49
CA THR A 83 7.61 7.88 -4.57
C THR A 83 7.21 7.57 -3.13
N SER A 84 6.04 8.05 -2.67
CA SER A 84 5.54 7.73 -1.33
C SER A 84 5.24 6.24 -1.15
N PHE A 85 4.73 5.58 -2.18
CA PHE A 85 4.45 4.15 -2.18
C PHE A 85 5.75 3.33 -2.12
N HIS A 86 6.74 3.71 -2.93
CA HIS A 86 8.06 3.08 -2.93
C HIS A 86 8.74 3.23 -1.56
N TRP A 87 8.67 4.42 -0.96
CA TRP A 87 9.21 4.64 0.39
C TRP A 87 8.58 3.72 1.43
N ALA A 88 7.26 3.55 1.38
CA ALA A 88 6.56 2.65 2.29
C ALA A 88 6.90 1.18 2.01
N LEU A 89 7.11 0.82 0.74
CA LEU A 89 7.45 -0.54 0.33
C LEU A 89 8.83 -0.96 0.85
N THR A 90 9.82 -0.06 0.80
CA THR A 90 11.18 -0.31 1.31
C THR A 90 11.27 -0.38 2.83
N GLN A 91 10.19 -0.13 3.58
CA GLN A 91 10.15 -0.37 5.03
C GLN A 91 9.89 -1.84 5.37
N TYR A 92 9.27 -2.62 4.47
CA TYR A 92 8.95 -4.03 4.72
C TYR A 92 10.16 -4.95 4.54
N THR A 93 11.04 -4.61 3.60
CA THR A 93 12.33 -5.25 3.40
C THR A 93 13.37 -4.17 3.59
N PRO A 94 14.30 -4.24 4.55
CA PRO A 94 15.27 -3.17 4.80
C PRO A 94 16.16 -2.99 3.56
N ALA A 95 15.69 -2.13 2.66
CA ALA A 95 16.31 -1.72 1.43
C ALA A 95 16.39 -0.20 1.50
N SER A 96 17.56 0.38 1.29
CA SER A 96 17.71 1.83 1.29
C SER A 96 16.97 2.43 0.09
N MET A 97 16.21 3.50 0.35
CA MET A 97 15.83 4.45 -0.69
C MET A 97 16.99 5.43 -0.77
N GLU A 98 17.93 5.19 -1.68
CA GLU A 98 19.01 6.13 -2.03
C GLU A 98 18.52 7.20 -3.00
#